data_AF-A0A3B8IGQ7-F1
#
_entry.id   AF-A0A3B8IGQ7-F1
#
_cell.length_a   1.000
_cell.length_b   1.000
_cell.length_c   1.000
_cell.angle_alpha   90.00
_cell.angle_beta   90.00
_cell.angle_gamma   90.00
#
_symmetry.space_group_name_H-M   'P 1'
#
loop_
_entity.id
_entity.type
_entity.pdbx_description
1 polymer ?
#
loop_
_entity_poly.entity_id
_entity_poly.type
_entity_poly.pdbx_seq_one_letter_code
_entity_poly.pdbx_strand_id
1 'polypeptide(L)'
;MISYLHFRFTIYEKSEIFLVHIVESMDSSHPSNRNATITMNMLNRYLLVFFGLTLPILSYAQSTVWADSKIDSVTVYLEGALVHRSFTVNTQTGENNVRFEGLTATMETSTIVIGMEGGLTPSSVSTEQNNWNPYGIDVRYTELKDSLDALQWEIEFINNEVLALKEELAVLQENRKLNGGNIGVSLSSLEEISTYMRTRTLAIQRELSEKNRDQNQWKQKRQVIQQEINRYKSGIPQFRKGINFMVRTDRPQQLKGTLSYFVTGANWNAEYDVKVADLDSDLKITYKANVYNGTYEDWNNVSVRVSTATPSLNVSLPKLSVWRLDPNSSRREQLAFSAQRQADFSQNIVAPSLEEDGWGDSEGAWDDMAATSAQAGVEAVEAGEIAVEFTIDDRITLKGNYEQRVYDLQEMQAPAGYEHYAIPKLGKSVYLIARVPDWNQLNLLSGKANIYLNNRYTGQSNINIRNVTDTLEFSLGIDPQVLVSRKLEDDFTEKILIGTKTRERKGYRLYVKNSRNDVINIRILDQHPISAQEDVEVELTNPGGAATDEETGELLWDLTLSPGDVWETKFTFEVVYPKNARVQLYQPRMKQRAARFSY
;
A
#
# COMPACT_ATOMS: atom_id res chain seq x y z
N MET A 1 12.36 36.88 -8.54
CA MET A 1 12.60 38.29 -8.13
C MET A 1 13.87 38.87 -8.74
N ILE A 2 15.01 38.17 -8.70
CA ILE A 2 16.32 38.67 -9.17
C ILE A 2 16.37 38.91 -10.69
N SER A 3 15.76 38.04 -11.51
CA SER A 3 15.76 38.21 -12.98
C SER A 3 14.93 39.40 -13.47
N TYR A 4 13.96 39.86 -12.68
CA TYR A 4 13.11 41.01 -13.02
C TYR A 4 13.78 42.35 -12.65
N LEU A 5 14.59 42.36 -11.58
CA LEU A 5 15.44 43.50 -11.25
C LEU A 5 16.60 43.68 -12.24
N HIS A 6 17.16 42.59 -12.76
CA HIS A 6 18.27 42.66 -13.71
C HIS A 6 17.86 43.30 -15.05
N PHE A 7 16.67 42.97 -15.55
CA PHE A 7 16.15 43.56 -16.80
C PHE A 7 15.84 45.06 -16.69
N ARG A 8 15.42 45.53 -15.51
CA ARG A 8 15.20 46.98 -15.27
C ARG A 8 16.49 47.77 -15.18
N PHE A 9 17.55 47.22 -14.58
CA PHE A 9 18.85 47.89 -14.48
C PHE A 9 19.50 48.10 -15.85
N THR A 10 19.46 47.09 -16.73
CA THR A 10 20.08 47.17 -18.07
C THR A 10 19.40 48.17 -19.01
N ILE A 11 18.10 48.42 -18.84
CA ILE A 11 17.37 49.42 -19.64
C ILE A 11 17.67 50.84 -19.15
N TYR A 12 17.80 51.04 -17.84
CA TYR A 12 18.13 52.35 -17.27
C TYR A 12 19.54 52.80 -17.68
N GLU A 13 20.52 51.91 -17.61
CA GLU A 13 21.93 52.19 -17.92
C GLU A 13 22.14 52.54 -19.41
N LYS A 14 21.42 51.88 -20.32
CA LYS A 14 21.48 52.19 -21.77
C LYS A 14 20.81 53.52 -22.13
N SER A 15 19.85 53.98 -21.33
CA SER A 15 19.15 55.25 -21.58
C SER A 15 19.96 56.48 -21.18
N GLU A 16 20.79 56.38 -20.13
CA GLU A 16 21.70 57.47 -19.73
C GLU A 16 22.86 57.64 -20.73
N ILE A 17 23.40 56.55 -21.25
CA ILE A 17 24.48 56.59 -22.25
C ILE A 17 24.04 57.28 -23.55
N PHE A 18 22.78 57.09 -23.95
CA PHE A 18 22.22 57.73 -25.16
C PHE A 18 21.98 59.24 -24.99
N LEU A 19 21.68 59.69 -23.76
CA LEU A 19 21.47 61.10 -23.43
C LEU A 19 22.80 61.87 -23.30
N VAL A 20 23.84 61.24 -22.74
CA VAL A 20 25.18 61.86 -22.63
C VAL A 20 25.81 62.07 -24.01
N HIS A 21 25.64 61.14 -24.96
CA HIS A 21 26.19 61.28 -26.31
C HIS A 21 25.52 62.36 -27.16
N ILE A 22 24.28 62.75 -26.88
CA ILE A 22 23.59 63.84 -27.59
C ILE A 22 24.04 65.21 -27.04
N VAL A 23 24.46 65.29 -25.78
CA VAL A 23 24.91 66.53 -25.15
C VAL A 23 26.37 66.87 -25.51
N GLU A 24 27.23 65.86 -25.71
CA GLU A 24 28.63 66.09 -26.09
C GLU A 24 28.86 66.50 -27.56
N SER A 25 27.87 66.32 -28.45
CA SER A 25 28.02 66.68 -29.88
C SER A 25 27.66 68.15 -30.21
N MET A 26 27.44 69.01 -29.20
CA MET A 26 27.00 70.40 -29.39
C MET A 26 27.95 71.43 -28.78
N ASP A 27 29.27 71.19 -28.81
CA ASP A 27 30.26 72.23 -28.48
C ASP A 27 31.19 72.53 -29.66
N SER A 28 30.75 73.44 -30.53
CA SER A 28 31.65 74.28 -31.34
C SER A 28 30.98 75.60 -31.75
N SER A 29 31.45 76.67 -31.11
CA SER A 29 31.54 78.08 -31.56
C SER A 29 30.80 78.53 -32.85
N HIS A 30 29.65 79.23 -32.72
CA HIS A 30 29.35 80.57 -33.30
C HIS A 30 27.85 80.98 -33.17
N PRO A 31 27.50 82.29 -33.23
CA PRO A 31 26.22 82.79 -32.72
C PRO A 31 25.11 82.86 -33.79
N SER A 32 24.02 82.12 -33.59
CA SER A 32 22.69 82.48 -34.12
C SER A 32 21.57 81.86 -33.25
N ASN A 33 21.48 82.38 -32.03
CA ASN A 33 20.56 81.91 -31.02
C ASN A 33 19.19 82.59 -31.17
N ARG A 34 18.24 81.92 -31.86
CA ARG A 34 16.79 82.16 -31.73
C ARG A 34 15.92 80.99 -32.19
N ASN A 35 16.43 80.11 -33.06
CA ASN A 35 15.68 78.95 -33.56
C ASN A 35 15.86 77.68 -32.70
N ALA A 36 16.95 77.56 -31.95
CA ALA A 36 17.23 76.39 -31.09
C ALA A 36 16.35 76.33 -29.81
N THR A 37 15.95 77.49 -29.27
CA THR A 37 15.11 77.55 -28.06
C THR A 37 13.64 77.18 -28.35
N ILE A 38 13.17 77.39 -29.58
CA ILE A 38 11.79 77.06 -30.00
C ILE A 38 11.65 75.56 -30.30
N THR A 39 12.67 74.93 -30.88
CA THR A 39 12.67 73.49 -31.15
C THR A 39 12.80 72.66 -29.87
N MET A 40 13.55 73.13 -28.87
CA MET A 40 13.70 72.43 -27.60
C MET A 40 12.43 72.47 -26.73
N ASN A 41 11.67 73.58 -26.76
CA ASN A 41 10.37 73.67 -26.09
C ASN A 41 9.26 72.88 -26.79
N MET A 42 9.32 72.74 -28.12
CA MET A 42 8.43 71.85 -28.87
C MET A 42 8.75 70.38 -28.57
N LEU A 43 10.03 69.99 -28.58
CA LEU A 43 10.47 68.62 -28.28
C LEU A 43 10.11 68.21 -26.84
N ASN A 44 10.28 69.10 -25.85
CA ASN A 44 9.87 68.84 -24.46
C ASN A 44 8.35 68.76 -24.30
N ARG A 45 7.57 69.54 -25.06
CA ARG A 45 6.10 69.42 -25.07
C ARG A 45 5.63 68.12 -25.71
N TYR A 46 6.27 67.66 -26.78
CA TYR A 46 5.95 66.36 -27.37
C TYR A 46 6.42 65.20 -26.49
N LEU A 47 7.58 65.30 -25.81
CA LEU A 47 8.02 64.30 -24.83
C LEU A 47 7.11 64.22 -23.60
N LEU A 48 6.61 65.36 -23.08
CA LEU A 48 5.64 65.38 -21.97
C LEU A 48 4.26 64.88 -22.38
N VAL A 49 3.83 65.12 -23.63
CA VAL A 49 2.58 64.57 -24.17
C VAL A 49 2.73 63.08 -24.49
N PHE A 50 3.89 62.62 -24.94
CA PHE A 50 4.18 61.20 -25.19
C PHE A 50 4.34 60.41 -23.89
N PHE A 51 4.97 60.98 -22.84
CA PHE A 51 4.96 60.39 -21.49
C PHE A 51 3.59 60.50 -20.81
N GLY A 52 2.81 61.56 -21.05
CA GLY A 52 1.46 61.72 -20.50
C GLY A 52 0.41 60.78 -21.12
N LEU A 53 0.56 60.42 -22.40
CA LEU A 53 -0.35 59.50 -23.11
C LEU A 53 0.06 58.03 -23.03
N THR A 54 1.27 57.71 -22.58
CA THR A 54 1.71 56.31 -22.35
C THR A 54 1.49 55.84 -20.90
N LEU A 55 1.04 56.73 -20.01
CA LEU A 55 0.85 56.44 -18.58
C LEU A 55 -0.55 55.93 -18.12
N PRO A 56 -1.56 55.70 -18.99
CA PRO A 56 -2.73 54.90 -18.60
C PRO A 56 -2.82 53.58 -19.38
N ILE A 57 -1.68 52.98 -19.75
CA ILE A 57 -1.62 51.52 -20.02
C ILE A 57 -0.80 50.87 -18.91
N LEU A 58 -1.07 51.25 -17.65
CA LEU A 58 -0.91 50.29 -16.57
C LEU A 58 -2.05 49.31 -16.77
N SER A 59 -1.72 48.22 -17.46
CA SER A 59 -2.52 47.02 -17.58
C SER A 59 -3.40 46.85 -16.34
N TYR A 60 -4.71 46.68 -16.54
CA TYR A 60 -5.51 45.84 -15.66
C TYR A 60 -4.94 44.41 -15.76
N ALA A 61 -3.72 44.24 -15.27
CA ALA A 61 -3.19 42.93 -14.99
C ALA A 61 -4.05 42.44 -13.84
N GLN A 62 -4.90 41.45 -14.11
CA GLN A 62 -5.56 40.66 -13.08
C GLN A 62 -4.48 40.29 -12.06
N SER A 63 -4.50 40.93 -10.90
CA SER A 63 -3.48 40.70 -9.89
C SER A 63 -3.69 39.30 -9.36
N THR A 64 -2.77 38.38 -9.65
CA THR A 64 -2.79 37.06 -9.04
C THR A 64 -2.64 37.20 -7.54
N VAL A 65 -3.62 36.69 -6.80
CA VAL A 65 -3.62 36.66 -5.35
C VAL A 65 -3.29 35.24 -4.92
N TRP A 66 -2.19 35.08 -4.21
CA TRP A 66 -1.78 33.82 -3.61
C TRP A 66 -2.58 33.57 -2.33
N ALA A 67 -3.11 32.37 -2.17
CA ALA A 67 -3.80 31.96 -0.96
C ALA A 67 -3.19 30.66 -0.43
N ASP A 68 -2.85 30.66 0.86
CA ASP A 68 -2.51 29.44 1.58
C ASP A 68 -3.79 28.74 2.05
N SER A 69 -3.78 27.41 2.03
CA SER A 69 -4.92 26.61 2.49
C SER A 69 -4.47 25.53 3.48
N LYS A 70 -5.32 25.21 4.44
CA LYS A 70 -5.07 24.19 5.47
C LYS A 70 -6.14 23.12 5.43
N ILE A 71 -5.75 21.87 5.62
CA ILE A 71 -6.70 20.75 5.77
C ILE A 71 -7.39 20.88 7.12
N ASP A 72 -8.71 20.97 7.12
CA ASP A 72 -9.51 21.03 8.35
C ASP A 72 -10.06 19.65 8.72
N SER A 73 -10.55 18.92 7.71
CA SER A 73 -11.12 17.60 7.87
C SER A 73 -10.92 16.72 6.65
N VAL A 74 -10.89 15.40 6.86
CA VAL A 74 -10.79 14.38 5.82
C VAL A 74 -11.86 13.32 6.06
N THR A 75 -12.58 12.93 5.01
CA THR A 75 -13.46 11.76 5.02
C THR A 75 -12.79 10.66 4.20
N VAL A 76 -12.33 9.61 4.85
CA VAL A 76 -11.60 8.50 4.23
C VAL A 76 -12.59 7.41 3.86
N TYR A 77 -12.56 6.97 2.61
CA TYR A 77 -13.41 5.89 2.09
C TYR A 77 -12.60 4.60 1.99
N LEU A 78 -13.27 3.48 1.68
CA LEU A 78 -12.58 2.22 1.37
C LEU A 78 -11.58 2.38 0.22
N GLU A 79 -11.88 3.30 -0.70
CA GLU A 79 -10.99 3.72 -1.78
C GLU A 79 -10.99 5.25 -1.87
N GLY A 80 -9.85 5.88 -1.55
CA GLY A 80 -9.65 7.32 -1.61
C GLY A 80 -10.14 8.09 -0.38
N ALA A 81 -10.05 9.42 -0.45
CA ALA A 81 -10.54 10.31 0.60
C ALA A 81 -11.05 11.64 0.02
N LEU A 82 -12.04 12.24 0.67
CA LEU A 82 -12.47 13.61 0.43
C LEU A 82 -11.78 14.54 1.42
N VAL A 83 -10.96 15.44 0.91
CA VAL A 83 -10.23 16.45 1.69
C VAL A 83 -11.04 17.74 1.70
N HIS A 84 -11.24 18.32 2.90
CA HIS A 84 -11.79 19.66 3.06
C HIS A 84 -10.74 20.59 3.66
N ARG A 85 -10.58 21.75 3.02
CA ARG A 85 -9.63 22.79 3.40
C ARG A 85 -10.33 24.12 3.58
N SER A 86 -9.77 24.96 4.43
CA SER A 86 -10.11 26.37 4.55
C SER A 86 -8.96 27.25 4.11
N PHE A 87 -9.32 28.41 3.60
CA PHE A 87 -8.37 29.45 3.24
C PHE A 87 -8.99 30.82 3.46
N THR A 88 -8.14 31.85 3.42
CA THR A 88 -8.56 33.25 3.49
C THR A 88 -7.82 34.01 2.41
N VAL A 89 -8.54 34.87 1.69
CA VAL A 89 -8.00 35.62 0.56
C VAL A 89 -8.40 37.08 0.64
N ASN A 90 -7.45 37.97 0.38
CA ASN A 90 -7.70 39.41 0.29
C ASN A 90 -7.98 39.77 -1.16
N THR A 91 -9.20 40.17 -1.45
CA THR A 91 -9.66 40.53 -2.80
C THR A 91 -9.65 42.05 -3.00
N GLN A 92 -9.49 42.50 -4.24
CA GLN A 92 -9.68 43.87 -4.69
C GLN A 92 -10.96 43.99 -5.51
N THR A 93 -11.50 45.20 -5.67
CA THR A 93 -12.64 45.42 -6.58
C THR A 93 -12.32 44.92 -7.99
N GLY A 94 -13.25 44.19 -8.60
CA GLY A 94 -13.13 43.62 -9.93
C GLY A 94 -12.78 42.13 -9.89
N GLU A 95 -12.10 41.66 -10.93
CA GLU A 95 -11.69 40.26 -11.06
C GLU A 95 -10.39 39.97 -10.33
N ASN A 96 -10.42 38.95 -9.49
CA ASN A 96 -9.27 38.45 -8.75
C ASN A 96 -8.96 37.04 -9.24
N ASN A 97 -7.72 36.80 -9.66
CA ASN A 97 -7.23 35.46 -9.97
C ASN A 97 -6.58 34.88 -8.72
N VAL A 98 -7.25 33.93 -8.06
CA VAL A 98 -6.76 33.33 -6.82
C VAL A 98 -6.05 32.02 -7.14
N ARG A 99 -4.88 31.81 -6.53
CA ARG A 99 -4.00 30.67 -6.81
C ARG A 99 -3.60 29.92 -5.54
N PHE A 100 -3.73 28.59 -5.60
CA PHE A 100 -3.18 27.63 -4.66
C PHE A 100 -2.02 26.87 -5.29
N GLU A 101 -0.94 26.64 -4.53
CA GLU A 101 0.20 25.81 -4.94
C GLU A 101 0.52 24.74 -3.89
N GLY A 102 1.33 23.76 -4.28
CA GLY A 102 1.83 22.72 -3.37
C GLY A 102 0.80 21.64 -3.03
N LEU A 103 -0.33 21.55 -3.73
CA LEU A 103 -1.35 20.54 -3.49
C LEU A 103 -0.89 19.17 -3.99
N THR A 104 -1.43 18.12 -3.38
CA THR A 104 -1.09 16.74 -3.75
C THR A 104 -1.37 16.44 -5.23
N ALA A 105 -0.47 15.67 -5.84
CA ALA A 105 -0.64 15.13 -7.18
C ALA A 105 -1.78 14.10 -7.28
N THR A 106 -2.16 13.45 -6.16
CA THR A 106 -3.22 12.44 -6.13
C THR A 106 -4.63 13.03 -6.16
N MET A 107 -4.75 14.37 -6.16
CA MET A 107 -6.02 15.09 -6.26
C MET A 107 -6.71 14.83 -7.61
N GLU A 108 -7.97 14.41 -7.57
CA GLU A 108 -8.80 14.25 -8.76
C GLU A 108 -9.38 15.60 -9.19
N THR A 109 -8.93 16.11 -10.33
CA THR A 109 -9.19 17.49 -10.76
C THR A 109 -10.66 17.74 -11.11
N SER A 110 -11.41 16.71 -11.50
CA SER A 110 -12.85 16.77 -11.78
C SER A 110 -13.72 16.91 -10.53
N THR A 111 -13.15 16.76 -9.33
CA THR A 111 -13.88 16.77 -8.05
C THR A 111 -13.71 18.05 -7.25
N ILE A 112 -13.01 19.04 -7.81
CA ILE A 112 -12.71 20.30 -7.13
C ILE A 112 -13.99 21.10 -6.97
N VAL A 113 -14.31 21.43 -5.71
CA VAL A 113 -15.39 22.34 -5.34
C VAL A 113 -14.83 23.45 -4.48
N ILE A 114 -15.13 24.69 -4.85
CA ILE A 114 -14.70 25.88 -4.14
C ILE A 114 -15.94 26.62 -3.67
N GLY A 115 -16.07 26.79 -2.36
CA GLY A 115 -17.08 27.62 -1.71
C GLY A 115 -16.44 28.92 -1.24
N MET A 116 -17.16 30.03 -1.38
CA MET A 116 -16.74 31.34 -0.88
C MET A 116 -17.82 31.93 0.01
N GLU A 117 -17.40 32.65 1.04
CA GLU A 117 -18.27 33.42 1.92
C GLU A 117 -19.13 34.42 1.11
N GLY A 118 -20.38 34.61 1.53
CA GLY A 118 -21.33 35.49 0.82
C GLY A 118 -21.98 34.86 -0.42
N GLY A 119 -21.80 33.56 -0.67
CA GLY A 119 -22.41 32.85 -1.79
C GLY A 119 -21.77 33.16 -3.15
N LEU A 120 -20.55 33.72 -3.15
CA LEU A 120 -19.80 33.98 -4.37
C LEU A 120 -19.38 32.65 -5.02
N THR A 121 -19.63 32.51 -6.32
CA THR A 121 -19.20 31.35 -7.09
C THR A 121 -18.02 31.71 -7.98
N PRO A 122 -16.96 30.89 -8.02
CA PRO A 122 -15.88 31.09 -8.98
C PRO A 122 -16.41 31.07 -10.42
N SER A 123 -15.92 31.99 -11.26
CA SER A 123 -16.30 32.04 -12.68
C SER A 123 -15.52 31.04 -13.54
N SER A 124 -14.34 30.62 -13.06
CA SER A 124 -13.52 29.59 -13.69
C SER A 124 -12.70 28.88 -12.62
N VAL A 125 -12.45 27.59 -12.82
CA VAL A 125 -11.53 26.78 -12.01
C VAL A 125 -10.66 26.00 -12.99
N SER A 126 -9.36 26.13 -12.86
CA SER A 126 -8.39 25.37 -13.66
C SER A 126 -7.30 24.81 -12.77
N THR A 127 -6.72 23.70 -13.20
CA THR A 127 -5.61 23.05 -12.51
C THR A 127 -4.34 23.17 -13.32
N GLU A 128 -3.24 23.40 -12.64
CA GLU A 128 -1.91 23.42 -13.21
C GLU A 128 -1.05 22.33 -12.59
N GLN A 129 -0.13 21.79 -13.36
CA GLN A 129 0.90 20.91 -12.86
C GLN A 129 2.19 21.69 -12.75
N ASN A 130 2.77 21.72 -11.56
CA ASN A 130 4.04 22.36 -11.33
C ASN A 130 5.11 21.29 -11.09
N ASN A 131 6.12 21.27 -11.97
CA ASN A 131 7.31 20.43 -11.84
C ASN A 131 8.38 21.09 -10.96
N TRP A 132 8.10 22.27 -10.39
CA TRP A 132 9.04 22.97 -9.52
C TRP A 132 9.26 22.15 -8.27
N ASN A 133 10.47 21.58 -8.18
CA ASN A 133 11.00 20.81 -7.06
C ASN A 133 9.91 20.04 -6.27
N PRO A 134 9.45 18.87 -6.74
CA PRO A 134 8.44 18.07 -6.02
C PRO A 134 8.86 17.67 -4.59
N TYR A 135 10.15 17.81 -4.26
CA TYR A 135 10.75 17.56 -2.93
C TYR A 135 11.03 18.85 -2.15
N GLY A 136 10.70 20.02 -2.71
CA GLY A 136 10.94 21.31 -2.11
C GLY A 136 10.12 21.45 -0.84
N ILE A 137 10.79 21.30 0.30
CA ILE A 137 10.23 21.36 1.66
C ILE A 137 9.47 20.08 2.05
N ASP A 138 9.89 18.91 1.56
CA ASP A 138 9.45 17.66 2.19
C ASP A 138 10.35 17.35 3.40
N VAL A 139 9.80 17.52 4.60
CA VAL A 139 10.51 17.33 5.88
C VAL A 139 11.15 15.94 5.95
N ARG A 140 10.50 14.90 5.43
CA ARG A 140 11.01 13.53 5.48
C ARG A 140 12.18 13.32 4.53
N TYR A 141 12.10 13.86 3.32
CA TYR A 141 13.23 13.79 2.38
C TYR A 141 14.46 14.53 2.95
N THR A 142 14.25 15.69 3.57
CA THR A 142 15.34 16.43 4.23
C THR A 142 15.91 15.65 5.41
N GLU A 143 15.07 15.08 6.29
CA GLU A 143 15.54 14.23 7.41
C GLU A 143 16.39 13.04 6.93
N LEU A 144 15.94 12.36 5.87
CA LEU A 144 16.67 11.21 5.31
C LEU A 144 18.00 11.64 4.68
N LYS A 145 18.03 12.80 4.01
CA LYS A 145 19.25 13.35 3.44
C LYS A 145 20.24 13.78 4.52
N ASP A 146 19.77 14.49 5.56
CA ASP A 146 20.61 14.90 6.69
C ASP A 146 21.19 13.68 7.41
N SER A 147 20.37 12.62 7.57
CA SER A 147 20.82 11.33 8.12
C SER A 147 21.87 10.66 7.23
N LEU A 148 21.72 10.71 5.91
CA LEU A 148 22.70 10.17 4.96
C LEU A 148 24.04 10.91 5.06
N ASP A 149 23.99 12.24 5.14
CA ASP A 149 25.18 13.10 5.24
C ASP A 149 25.90 12.86 6.58
N ALA A 150 25.17 12.73 7.69
CA ALA A 150 25.75 12.38 9.00
C ALA A 150 26.43 11.00 9.00
N LEU A 151 25.81 9.99 8.39
CA LEU A 151 26.40 8.65 8.26
C LEU A 151 27.63 8.65 7.37
N GLN A 152 27.65 9.47 6.32
CA GLN A 152 28.80 9.63 5.44
C GLN A 152 29.98 10.24 6.18
N TRP A 153 29.73 11.24 7.03
CA TRP A 153 30.75 11.88 7.87
C TRP A 153 31.40 10.88 8.85
N GLU A 154 30.61 10.03 9.48
CA GLU A 154 31.12 8.98 10.39
C GLU A 154 32.00 7.95 9.67
N ILE A 155 31.62 7.55 8.46
CA ILE A 155 32.43 6.65 7.61
C ILE A 155 33.77 7.31 7.24
N GLU A 156 33.76 8.61 6.93
CA GLU A 156 34.97 9.38 6.61
C GLU A 156 35.88 9.54 7.82
N PHE A 157 35.32 9.78 9.01
CA PHE A 157 36.08 9.82 10.25
C PHE A 157 36.84 8.50 10.50
N ILE A 158 36.14 7.36 10.41
CA ILE A 158 36.76 6.04 10.57
C ILE A 158 37.81 5.77 9.48
N ASN A 159 37.58 6.21 8.23
CA ASN A 159 38.58 6.08 7.17
C ASN A 159 39.89 6.80 7.52
N ASN A 160 39.81 7.99 8.13
CA ASN A 160 40.99 8.75 8.54
C ASN A 160 41.76 8.03 9.66
N GLU A 161 41.06 7.44 10.64
CA GLU A 161 41.70 6.64 11.69
C GLU A 161 42.35 5.37 11.12
N VAL A 162 41.67 4.66 10.22
CA VAL A 162 42.23 3.49 9.53
C VAL A 162 43.47 3.86 8.71
N LEU A 163 43.46 5.01 8.04
CA LEU A 163 44.61 5.52 7.30
C LEU A 163 45.78 5.79 8.24
N ALA A 164 45.55 6.50 9.36
CA ALA A 164 46.58 6.78 10.35
C ALA A 164 47.23 5.50 10.92
N LEU A 165 46.41 4.50 11.27
CA LEU A 165 46.88 3.20 11.75
C LEU A 165 47.68 2.42 10.69
N LYS A 166 47.29 2.51 9.41
CA LYS A 166 48.03 1.90 8.30
C LYS A 166 49.38 2.56 8.07
N GLU A 167 49.44 3.89 8.16
CA GLU A 167 50.71 4.64 8.06
C GLU A 167 51.65 4.29 9.22
N GLU A 168 51.12 4.21 10.45
CA GLU A 168 51.93 3.78 11.60
C GLU A 168 52.48 2.35 11.39
N LEU A 169 51.64 1.42 10.91
CA LEU A 169 52.07 0.07 10.57
C LEU A 169 53.17 0.06 9.50
N ALA A 170 53.05 0.91 8.47
CA ALA A 170 54.04 1.04 7.40
C ALA A 170 55.40 1.53 7.95
N VAL A 171 55.40 2.53 8.84
CA VAL A 171 56.62 3.01 9.51
C VAL A 171 57.29 1.90 10.32
N LEU A 172 56.52 1.12 11.08
CA LEU A 172 57.05 -0.03 11.84
C LEU A 172 57.66 -1.09 10.90
N GLN A 173 57.07 -1.32 9.72
CA GLN A 173 57.58 -2.26 8.73
C GLN A 173 58.85 -1.77 8.01
N GLU A 174 58.95 -0.48 7.71
CA GLU A 174 60.16 0.11 7.10
C GLU A 174 61.32 0.14 8.09
N ASN A 175 61.07 0.47 9.37
CA ASN A 175 62.09 0.43 10.42
C ASN A 175 62.67 -0.98 10.62
N ARG A 176 61.89 -2.05 10.35
CA ARG A 176 62.41 -3.42 10.33
C ARG A 176 63.48 -3.64 9.25
N LYS A 177 63.37 -2.98 8.10
CA LYS A 177 64.32 -3.13 6.98
C LYS A 177 65.64 -2.40 7.24
N LEU A 178 65.60 -1.26 7.93
CA LEU A 178 66.77 -0.43 8.23
C LEU A 178 67.79 -1.13 9.16
N ASN A 179 67.36 -2.07 10.00
CA ASN A 179 68.24 -2.86 10.88
C ASN A 179 69.09 -3.92 10.15
N GLY A 180 68.98 -4.05 8.83
CA GLY A 180 69.78 -5.00 8.02
C GLY A 180 71.12 -4.46 7.52
N GLY A 181 71.41 -3.15 7.68
CA GLY A 181 72.57 -2.49 7.11
C GLY A 181 73.54 -1.92 8.15
N ASN A 182 74.57 -2.68 8.52
CA ASN A 182 75.85 -2.21 9.08
C ASN A 182 75.87 -1.31 10.35
N ILE A 183 74.80 -1.28 11.16
CA ILE A 183 74.81 -0.62 12.48
C ILE A 183 74.97 -1.70 13.55
N GLY A 184 75.99 -1.55 14.42
CA GLY A 184 76.26 -2.46 15.53
C GLY A 184 75.15 -2.43 16.59
N VAL A 185 74.07 -3.17 16.36
CA VAL A 185 72.97 -3.34 17.31
C VAL A 185 73.30 -4.52 18.24
N SER A 186 73.29 -4.29 19.56
CA SER A 186 73.47 -5.37 20.55
C SER A 186 72.26 -6.32 20.57
N LEU A 187 72.50 -7.58 20.94
CA LEU A 187 71.44 -8.61 21.02
C LEU A 187 70.29 -8.20 21.96
N SER A 188 70.60 -7.50 23.05
CA SER A 188 69.61 -6.97 24.00
C SER A 188 68.66 -5.95 23.37
N SER A 189 69.19 -5.04 22.55
CA SER A 189 68.38 -4.03 21.85
C SER A 189 67.48 -4.66 20.78
N LEU A 190 67.90 -5.77 20.18
CA LEU A 190 67.06 -6.52 19.23
C LEU A 190 65.86 -7.19 19.91
N GLU A 191 66.02 -7.71 21.12
CA GLU A 191 64.93 -8.32 21.89
C GLU A 191 63.87 -7.29 22.31
N GLU A 192 64.30 -6.12 22.76
CA GLU A 192 63.41 -5.00 23.10
C GLU A 192 62.66 -4.47 21.87
N ILE A 193 63.35 -4.25 20.75
CA ILE A 193 62.72 -3.81 19.50
C ILE A 193 61.72 -4.85 18.98
N SER A 194 62.10 -6.14 19.00
CA SER A 194 61.22 -7.24 18.58
C SER A 194 59.95 -7.32 19.43
N THR A 195 60.09 -7.17 20.75
CA THR A 195 58.97 -7.19 21.69
C THR A 195 58.04 -5.99 21.51
N TYR A 196 58.60 -4.78 21.34
CA TYR A 196 57.83 -3.58 21.03
C TYR A 196 57.07 -3.72 19.70
N MET A 197 57.77 -4.10 18.63
CA MET A 197 57.19 -4.31 17.30
C MET A 197 56.04 -5.31 17.32
N ARG A 198 56.23 -6.46 17.97
CA ARG A 198 55.18 -7.48 18.12
C ARG A 198 53.96 -6.93 18.86
N THR A 199 54.18 -6.24 19.98
CA THR A 199 53.10 -5.72 20.83
C THR A 199 52.31 -4.62 20.13
N ARG A 200 52.99 -3.63 19.53
CA ARG A 200 52.33 -2.53 18.83
C ARG A 200 51.67 -2.97 17.53
N THR A 201 52.30 -3.86 16.75
CA THR A 201 51.68 -4.44 15.54
C THR A 201 50.39 -5.18 15.88
N LEU A 202 50.39 -5.98 16.96
CA LEU A 202 49.17 -6.68 17.40
C LEU A 202 48.07 -5.69 17.83
N ALA A 203 48.43 -4.62 18.55
CA ALA A 203 47.49 -3.57 18.94
C ALA A 203 46.89 -2.87 17.72
N ILE A 204 47.72 -2.42 16.78
CA ILE A 204 47.27 -1.79 15.52
C ILE A 204 46.35 -2.73 14.73
N GLN A 205 46.69 -4.02 14.62
CA GLN A 205 45.84 -4.99 13.90
C GLN A 205 44.47 -5.20 14.59
N ARG A 206 44.43 -5.16 15.93
CA ARG A 206 43.16 -5.20 16.68
C ARG A 206 42.33 -3.94 16.42
N GLU A 207 42.94 -2.76 16.55
CA GLU A 207 42.29 -1.47 16.29
C GLU A 207 41.77 -1.41 14.85
N LEU A 208 42.56 -1.83 13.86
CA LEU A 208 42.13 -1.91 12.46
C LEU A 208 40.94 -2.86 12.26
N SER A 209 40.95 -4.02 12.91
CA SER A 209 39.84 -4.98 12.85
C SER A 209 38.54 -4.38 13.42
N GLU A 210 38.64 -3.70 14.56
CA GLU A 210 37.52 -3.00 15.20
C GLU A 210 36.99 -1.88 14.31
N LYS A 211 37.86 -1.00 13.80
CA LYS A 211 37.48 0.09 12.88
C LYS A 211 36.86 -0.43 11.58
N ASN A 212 37.37 -1.53 11.01
CA ASN A 212 36.77 -2.15 9.82
C ASN A 212 35.37 -2.72 10.12
N ARG A 213 35.17 -3.33 11.29
CA ARG A 213 33.84 -3.81 11.72
C ARG A 213 32.87 -2.64 11.83
N ASP A 214 33.26 -1.57 12.51
CA ASP A 214 32.42 -0.40 12.73
C ASP A 214 32.11 0.31 11.39
N GLN A 215 33.11 0.45 10.51
CA GLN A 215 32.92 0.96 9.15
C GLN A 215 31.88 0.15 8.37
N ASN A 216 31.93 -1.18 8.44
CA ASN A 216 30.96 -2.03 7.77
C ASN A 216 29.54 -1.84 8.34
N GLN A 217 29.40 -1.69 9.66
CA GLN A 217 28.11 -1.39 10.29
C GLN A 217 27.55 -0.04 9.82
N TRP A 218 28.36 1.00 9.74
CA TRP A 218 27.94 2.31 9.24
C TRP A 218 27.60 2.28 7.75
N LYS A 219 28.37 1.57 6.92
CA LYS A 219 28.06 1.35 5.50
C LYS A 219 26.72 0.64 5.30
N GLN A 220 26.41 -0.37 6.13
CA GLN A 220 25.11 -1.04 6.11
C GLN A 220 23.98 -0.07 6.46
N LYS A 221 24.11 0.72 7.53
CA LYS A 221 23.12 1.75 7.90
C LYS A 221 22.91 2.76 6.76
N ARG A 222 23.99 3.26 6.16
CA ARG A 222 23.94 4.18 5.02
C ARG A 222 23.20 3.57 3.84
N GLN A 223 23.43 2.29 3.55
CA GLN A 223 22.74 1.59 2.46
C GLN A 223 21.23 1.48 2.71
N VAL A 224 20.80 1.22 3.95
CA VAL A 224 19.37 1.21 4.31
C VAL A 224 18.74 2.57 4.07
N ILE A 225 19.35 3.65 4.57
CA ILE A 225 18.84 5.02 4.35
C ILE A 225 18.83 5.38 2.86
N GLN A 226 19.86 5.00 2.11
CA GLN A 226 19.88 5.24 0.66
C GLN A 226 18.77 4.48 -0.08
N GLN A 227 18.45 3.26 0.34
CA GLN A 227 17.32 2.49 -0.20
C GLN A 227 15.98 3.15 0.16
N GLU A 228 15.83 3.68 1.38
CA GLU A 228 14.66 4.47 1.78
C GLU A 228 14.50 5.72 0.91
N ILE A 229 15.57 6.48 0.69
CA ILE A 229 15.57 7.64 -0.22
C ILE A 229 15.17 7.23 -1.64
N ASN A 230 15.67 6.11 -2.15
CA ASN A 230 15.33 5.65 -3.49
C ASN A 230 13.87 5.21 -3.58
N ARG A 231 13.34 4.51 -2.57
CA ARG A 231 11.91 4.18 -2.48
C ARG A 231 11.05 5.44 -2.42
N TYR A 232 11.49 6.43 -1.65
CA TYR A 232 10.87 7.75 -1.59
C TYR A 232 10.78 8.38 -2.99
N LYS A 233 11.89 8.41 -3.73
CA LYS A 233 11.95 8.97 -5.09
C LYS A 233 11.10 8.22 -6.11
N SER A 234 11.08 6.89 -6.08
CA SER A 234 10.38 6.08 -7.08
C SER A 234 8.87 6.01 -6.87
N GLY A 235 8.38 6.23 -5.64
CA GLY A 235 6.95 6.18 -5.33
C GLY A 235 6.21 7.51 -5.52
N ILE A 236 6.91 8.64 -5.37
CA ILE A 236 6.27 9.95 -5.28
C ILE A 236 6.04 10.57 -6.66
N PRO A 237 4.84 11.09 -6.94
CA PRO A 237 4.61 11.93 -8.10
C PRO A 237 5.60 13.10 -8.13
N GLN A 238 6.37 13.20 -9.22
CA GLN A 238 7.42 14.23 -9.41
C GLN A 238 6.86 15.64 -9.69
N PHE A 239 5.58 15.87 -9.40
CA PHE A 239 4.93 17.15 -9.57
C PHE A 239 3.97 17.41 -8.40
N ARG A 240 3.65 18.68 -8.18
CA ARG A 240 2.54 19.10 -7.33
C ARG A 240 1.47 19.74 -8.21
N LYS A 241 0.23 19.72 -7.77
CA LYS A 241 -0.87 20.40 -8.45
C LYS A 241 -1.06 21.78 -7.85
N GLY A 242 -1.45 22.72 -8.69
CA GLY A 242 -1.97 24.02 -8.31
C GLY A 242 -3.40 24.17 -8.81
N ILE A 243 -4.16 25.06 -8.16
CA ILE A 243 -5.51 25.42 -8.57
C ILE A 243 -5.54 26.93 -8.78
N ASN A 244 -6.05 27.36 -9.92
CA ASN A 244 -6.33 28.75 -10.25
C ASN A 244 -7.84 28.92 -10.40
N PHE A 245 -8.40 29.96 -9.80
CA PHE A 245 -9.81 30.28 -9.99
C PHE A 245 -10.05 31.78 -9.98
N MET A 246 -11.06 32.22 -10.74
CA MET A 246 -11.43 33.62 -10.81
C MET A 246 -12.65 33.92 -9.94
N VAL A 247 -12.57 35.00 -9.16
CA VAL A 247 -13.69 35.51 -8.37
C VAL A 247 -13.81 37.03 -8.56
N ARG A 248 -15.04 37.52 -8.75
CA ARG A 248 -15.33 38.95 -8.86
C ARG A 248 -15.87 39.48 -7.55
N THR A 249 -15.32 40.59 -7.07
CA THR A 249 -15.81 41.30 -5.89
C THR A 249 -16.07 42.77 -6.20
N ASP A 250 -16.98 43.38 -5.46
CA ASP A 250 -17.43 44.77 -5.63
C ASP A 250 -16.56 45.77 -4.86
N ARG A 251 -15.93 45.33 -3.78
CA ARG A 251 -15.04 46.13 -2.92
C ARG A 251 -13.82 45.33 -2.45
N PRO A 252 -12.72 45.99 -2.07
CA PRO A 252 -11.62 45.31 -1.43
C PRO A 252 -12.05 44.74 -0.07
N GLN A 253 -11.89 43.44 0.12
CA GLN A 253 -12.28 42.76 1.36
C GLN A 253 -11.54 41.43 1.53
N GLN A 254 -11.43 41.00 2.79
CA GLN A 254 -10.97 39.67 3.14
C GLN A 254 -12.16 38.70 3.12
N LEU A 255 -12.03 37.59 2.40
CA LEU A 255 -13.05 36.55 2.30
C LEU A 255 -12.52 35.23 2.81
N LYS A 256 -13.37 34.48 3.52
CA LYS A 256 -13.13 33.07 3.83
C LYS A 256 -13.65 32.18 2.70
N GLY A 257 -12.95 31.10 2.44
CA GLY A 257 -13.36 30.11 1.46
C GLY A 257 -13.07 28.68 1.92
N THR A 258 -13.74 27.75 1.28
CA THR A 258 -13.56 26.31 1.46
C THR A 258 -13.17 25.69 0.14
N LEU A 259 -12.20 24.78 0.17
CA LEU A 259 -11.78 23.99 -0.97
C LEU A 259 -11.97 22.51 -0.62
N SER A 260 -12.69 21.78 -1.44
CA SER A 260 -12.82 20.33 -1.31
C SER A 260 -12.49 19.61 -2.60
N TYR A 261 -11.82 18.47 -2.48
CA TYR A 261 -11.45 17.61 -3.60
C TYR A 261 -11.23 16.19 -3.11
N PHE A 262 -11.43 15.24 -4.01
CA PHE A 262 -11.13 13.84 -3.80
C PHE A 262 -9.65 13.56 -4.07
N VAL A 263 -9.05 12.68 -3.28
CA VAL A 263 -7.66 12.22 -3.45
C VAL A 263 -7.61 10.70 -3.54
N THR A 264 -6.78 10.20 -4.45
CA THR A 264 -6.36 8.80 -4.45
C THR A 264 -5.20 8.60 -3.47
N GLY A 265 -4.91 7.34 -3.12
CA GLY A 265 -3.80 6.99 -2.23
C GLY A 265 -4.10 7.08 -0.72
N ALA A 266 -5.29 7.51 -0.32
CA ALA A 266 -5.83 7.27 1.01
C ALA A 266 -6.84 6.12 0.97
N ASN A 267 -6.98 5.36 2.06
CA ASN A 267 -8.05 4.40 2.24
C ASN A 267 -8.14 3.99 3.72
N TRP A 268 -9.17 3.22 4.06
CA TRP A 268 -9.19 2.51 5.33
C TRP A 268 -9.72 1.09 5.14
N ASN A 269 -9.32 0.18 6.03
CA ASN A 269 -9.93 -1.14 6.14
C ASN A 269 -10.38 -1.44 7.57
N ALA A 270 -11.38 -2.31 7.67
CA ALA A 270 -11.87 -2.80 8.94
C ALA A 270 -10.87 -3.75 9.61
N GLU A 271 -10.69 -3.57 10.92
CA GLU A 271 -10.03 -4.51 11.81
C GLU A 271 -10.87 -4.70 13.08
N TYR A 272 -10.77 -5.86 13.70
CA TYR A 272 -11.57 -6.22 14.86
C TYR A 272 -10.70 -6.82 15.96
N ASP A 273 -11.00 -6.49 17.21
CA ASP A 273 -10.63 -7.33 18.34
C ASP A 273 -11.87 -8.06 18.84
N VAL A 274 -11.81 -9.39 18.83
CA VAL A 274 -12.87 -10.28 19.31
C VAL A 274 -12.41 -10.87 20.64
N LYS A 275 -13.12 -10.56 21.73
CA LYS A 275 -12.76 -10.98 23.08
C LYS A 275 -13.87 -11.81 23.70
N VAL A 276 -13.47 -12.95 24.25
CA VAL A 276 -14.32 -13.86 25.02
C VAL A 276 -13.74 -13.96 26.43
N ALA A 277 -14.53 -13.59 27.44
CA ALA A 277 -14.10 -13.61 28.84
C ALA A 277 -14.25 -15.00 29.46
N ASP A 278 -15.36 -15.67 29.15
CA ASP A 278 -15.68 -17.05 29.52
C ASP A 278 -16.67 -17.65 28.49
N LEU A 279 -16.95 -18.95 28.58
CA LEU A 279 -17.80 -19.67 27.62
C LEU A 279 -19.31 -19.49 27.86
N ASP A 280 -19.70 -18.65 28.83
CA ASP A 280 -21.10 -18.30 29.10
C ASP A 280 -21.38 -16.80 28.84
N SER A 281 -20.34 -16.05 28.48
CA SER A 281 -20.37 -14.61 28.24
C SER A 281 -20.64 -14.27 26.78
N ASP A 282 -21.23 -13.08 26.54
CA ASP A 282 -21.31 -12.53 25.20
C ASP A 282 -19.92 -12.18 24.66
N LEU A 283 -19.79 -12.27 23.33
CA LEU A 283 -18.58 -11.94 22.63
C LEU A 283 -18.46 -10.41 22.49
N LYS A 284 -17.35 -9.85 22.97
CA LYS A 284 -17.06 -8.42 22.84
C LYS A 284 -16.29 -8.17 21.55
N ILE A 285 -16.85 -7.36 20.65
CA ILE A 285 -16.22 -6.95 19.39
C ILE A 285 -15.85 -5.47 19.48
N THR A 286 -14.56 -5.17 19.40
CA THR A 286 -14.07 -3.80 19.18
C THR A 286 -13.83 -3.62 17.69
N TYR A 287 -14.65 -2.80 17.04
CA TYR A 287 -14.50 -2.43 15.64
C TYR A 287 -13.51 -1.27 15.51
N LYS A 288 -12.49 -1.45 14.67
CA LYS A 288 -11.40 -0.52 14.42
C LYS A 288 -11.30 -0.18 12.93
N ALA A 289 -10.84 1.03 12.63
CA ALA A 289 -10.41 1.44 11.30
C ALA A 289 -8.89 1.52 11.25
N ASN A 290 -8.28 0.79 10.32
CA ASN A 290 -6.89 1.01 9.92
C ASN A 290 -6.87 2.03 8.78
N VAL A 291 -6.45 3.26 9.07
CA VAL A 291 -6.48 4.39 8.14
C VAL A 291 -5.10 4.60 7.54
N TYR A 292 -5.05 4.70 6.21
CA TYR A 292 -3.83 4.90 5.41
C TYR A 292 -3.80 6.27 4.75
N ASN A 293 -2.66 6.96 4.85
CA ASN A 293 -2.42 8.22 4.14
C ASN A 293 -1.20 8.11 3.20
N GLY A 294 -1.45 7.73 1.94
CA GLY A 294 -0.51 7.81 0.83
C GLY A 294 -0.76 9.03 -0.08
N THR A 295 -1.33 10.11 0.45
CA THR A 295 -1.67 11.30 -0.35
C THR A 295 -0.50 12.24 -0.57
N TYR A 296 0.69 11.95 -0.04
CA TYR A 296 1.87 12.85 -0.12
C TYR A 296 1.64 14.24 0.47
N GLU A 297 0.63 14.38 1.31
CA GLU A 297 0.33 15.57 2.08
C GLU A 297 0.06 15.17 3.53
N ASP A 298 0.73 15.83 4.46
CA ASP A 298 0.59 15.57 5.88
C ASP A 298 -0.75 16.10 6.38
N TRP A 299 -1.49 15.23 7.06
CA TRP A 299 -2.67 15.61 7.81
C TRP A 299 -2.21 16.01 9.21
N ASN A 300 -2.10 17.29 9.50
CA ASN A 300 -1.62 17.78 10.79
C ASN A 300 -2.77 18.32 11.62
N ASN A 301 -3.10 17.63 12.72
CA ASN A 301 -4.18 18.00 13.63
C ASN A 301 -5.51 18.22 12.89
N VAL A 302 -6.01 17.20 12.17
CA VAL A 302 -7.23 17.26 11.35
C VAL A 302 -8.35 16.39 11.94
N SER A 303 -9.61 16.76 11.71
CA SER A 303 -10.74 15.89 12.04
C SER A 303 -10.89 14.81 10.96
N VAL A 304 -10.98 13.54 11.34
CA VAL A 304 -11.12 12.45 10.37
C VAL A 304 -12.41 11.68 10.59
N ARG A 305 -13.08 11.42 9.47
CA ARG A 305 -14.19 10.47 9.38
C ARG A 305 -13.79 9.33 8.47
N VAL A 306 -14.29 8.14 8.76
CA VAL A 306 -14.21 6.99 7.86
C VAL A 306 -15.60 6.63 7.37
N SER A 307 -15.73 6.25 6.11
CA SER A 307 -17.02 5.95 5.48
C SER A 307 -16.94 4.68 4.64
N THR A 308 -17.97 3.85 4.72
CA THR A 308 -18.14 2.68 3.86
C THR A 308 -18.68 3.04 2.48
N ALA A 309 -19.08 4.30 2.26
CA ALA A 309 -19.55 4.77 0.96
C ALA A 309 -18.46 4.60 -0.10
N THR A 310 -18.86 4.25 -1.32
CA THR A 310 -18.01 4.40 -2.50
C THR A 310 -18.44 5.67 -3.22
N PRO A 311 -17.66 6.77 -3.16
CA PRO A 311 -17.97 7.97 -3.90
C PRO A 311 -17.84 7.66 -5.40
N SER A 312 -18.98 7.47 -6.06
CA SER A 312 -19.03 7.19 -7.50
C SER A 312 -18.57 8.43 -8.27
N LEU A 313 -17.31 8.42 -8.73
CA LEU A 313 -16.75 9.48 -9.57
C LEU A 313 -17.45 9.58 -10.94
N ASN A 314 -18.10 8.49 -11.38
CA ASN A 314 -18.90 8.42 -12.60
C ASN A 314 -20.29 7.84 -12.31
N VAL A 315 -21.30 8.71 -12.17
CA VAL A 315 -22.70 8.33 -12.05
C VAL A 315 -23.28 8.17 -13.46
N SER A 316 -22.93 7.07 -14.13
CA SER A 316 -23.64 6.68 -15.34
C SER A 316 -24.55 5.50 -15.02
N LEU A 317 -25.84 5.65 -15.33
CA LEU A 317 -26.79 4.56 -15.22
C LEU A 317 -26.35 3.42 -16.14
N PRO A 318 -26.11 2.20 -15.62
CA PRO A 318 -25.79 1.07 -16.48
C PRO A 318 -26.96 0.86 -17.43
N LYS A 319 -26.68 0.84 -18.73
CA LYS A 319 -27.69 0.54 -19.75
C LYS A 319 -27.77 -0.97 -19.88
N LEU A 320 -28.93 -1.53 -19.56
CA LEU A 320 -29.23 -2.94 -19.81
C LEU A 320 -29.07 -3.22 -21.32
N SER A 321 -28.06 -4.01 -21.68
CA SER A 321 -27.91 -4.48 -23.04
C SER A 321 -28.99 -5.52 -23.34
N VAL A 322 -29.58 -5.45 -24.54
CA VAL A 322 -30.59 -6.42 -24.96
C VAL A 322 -29.93 -7.78 -25.06
N TRP A 323 -30.41 -8.74 -24.26
CA TRP A 323 -29.94 -10.12 -24.33
C TRP A 323 -30.44 -10.76 -25.63
N ARG A 324 -29.52 -11.03 -26.56
CA ARG A 324 -29.82 -11.68 -27.85
C ARG A 324 -29.25 -13.09 -27.87
N LEU A 325 -30.11 -14.06 -28.19
CA LEU A 325 -29.68 -15.40 -28.60
C LEU A 325 -29.18 -15.33 -30.05
N ASP A 326 -27.87 -15.15 -30.23
CA ASP A 326 -27.22 -15.29 -31.55
C ASP A 326 -26.54 -16.67 -31.62
N PRO A 327 -27.13 -17.67 -32.31
CA PRO A 327 -26.54 -19.00 -32.46
C PRO A 327 -25.24 -19.02 -33.28
N ASN A 328 -24.80 -17.87 -33.83
CA ASN A 328 -23.51 -17.70 -34.51
C ASN A 328 -22.58 -16.70 -33.79
N SER A 329 -22.87 -16.31 -32.53
CA SER A 329 -22.06 -15.34 -31.77
C SER A 329 -20.59 -15.73 -31.69
N SER A 330 -20.30 -17.00 -31.41
CA SER A 330 -18.94 -17.54 -31.30
C SER A 330 -18.12 -17.38 -32.59
N ARG A 331 -18.76 -17.51 -33.76
CA ARG A 331 -18.09 -17.36 -35.06
C ARG A 331 -17.88 -15.90 -35.43
N ARG A 332 -18.82 -15.01 -35.08
CA ARG A 332 -18.69 -13.56 -35.30
C ARG A 332 -17.67 -12.92 -34.36
N GLU A 333 -17.60 -13.32 -33.09
CA GLU A 333 -16.60 -12.84 -32.15
C GLU A 333 -15.20 -13.28 -32.56
N GLN A 334 -15.01 -14.52 -33.02
CA GLN A 334 -13.72 -14.98 -33.53
C GLN A 334 -13.26 -14.20 -34.78
N LEU A 335 -14.19 -13.86 -35.69
CA LEU A 335 -13.89 -13.07 -36.88
C LEU A 335 -13.66 -11.58 -36.58
N ALA A 336 -14.36 -11.01 -35.59
CA ALA A 336 -14.15 -9.63 -35.16
C ALA A 336 -12.83 -9.48 -34.39
N PHE A 337 -12.48 -10.45 -33.54
CA PHE A 337 -11.23 -10.45 -32.78
C PHE A 337 -9.99 -10.62 -33.67
N SER A 338 -10.10 -11.40 -34.75
CA SER A 338 -9.03 -11.53 -35.75
C SER A 338 -8.90 -10.29 -36.63
N ALA A 339 -10.01 -9.70 -37.08
CA ALA A 339 -10.02 -8.46 -37.86
C ALA A 339 -9.46 -7.26 -37.07
N GLN A 340 -9.77 -7.17 -35.78
CA GLN A 340 -9.26 -6.09 -34.92
C GLN A 340 -7.76 -6.25 -34.62
N ARG A 341 -7.27 -7.48 -34.39
CA ARG A 341 -5.83 -7.74 -34.30
C ARG A 341 -5.09 -7.43 -35.61
N GLN A 342 -5.72 -7.67 -36.77
CA GLN A 342 -5.13 -7.29 -38.05
C GLN A 342 -5.08 -5.76 -38.24
N ALA A 343 -6.10 -5.04 -37.78
CA ALA A 343 -6.13 -3.58 -37.82
C ALA A 343 -5.05 -2.96 -36.88
N ASP A 344 -4.94 -3.45 -35.65
CA ASP A 344 -3.93 -2.97 -34.68
C ASP A 344 -2.50 -3.32 -35.10
N PHE A 345 -2.29 -4.47 -35.77
CA PHE A 345 -0.98 -4.84 -36.31
C PHE A 345 -0.61 -4.00 -37.55
N SER A 346 -1.60 -3.59 -38.35
CA SER A 346 -1.38 -2.73 -39.53
C SER A 346 -1.07 -1.27 -39.20
N GLN A 347 -1.46 -0.78 -38.01
CA GLN A 347 -1.15 0.59 -37.57
C GLN A 347 0.18 0.73 -36.81
N ASN A 348 0.81 -0.37 -36.38
CA ASN A 348 2.05 -0.34 -35.59
C ASN A 348 3.30 -0.89 -36.30
N ILE A 349 3.24 -1.17 -37.61
CA ILE A 349 4.46 -1.36 -38.40
C ILE A 349 4.87 -0.02 -38.98
N VAL A 350 5.70 0.71 -38.22
CA VAL A 350 6.73 1.55 -38.84
C VAL A 350 7.58 0.59 -39.67
N ALA A 351 7.53 0.72 -40.98
CA ALA A 351 8.33 -0.07 -41.90
C ALA A 351 9.82 0.07 -41.50
N PRO A 352 10.50 -1.01 -41.06
CA PRO A 352 11.94 -0.98 -40.96
C PRO A 352 12.46 -0.92 -42.40
N SER A 353 13.26 0.10 -42.70
CA SER A 353 14.06 0.11 -43.92
C SER A 353 14.90 -1.17 -43.97
N LEU A 354 14.76 -1.90 -45.07
CA LEU A 354 15.51 -3.11 -45.37
C LEU A 354 17.01 -2.78 -45.41
N GLU A 355 17.74 -3.21 -44.39
CA GLU A 355 19.14 -3.60 -44.55
C GLU A 355 19.17 -5.13 -44.65
N GLU A 356 19.66 -5.54 -45.79
CA GLU A 356 19.88 -6.90 -46.27
C GLU A 356 21.07 -7.49 -45.52
N ASP A 357 20.87 -8.58 -44.78
CA ASP A 357 21.86 -9.67 -44.65
C ASP A 357 21.38 -10.83 -43.77
N GLY A 358 21.69 -12.05 -44.23
CA GLY A 358 22.05 -13.13 -43.32
C GLY A 358 21.00 -14.18 -43.00
N TRP A 359 21.07 -15.31 -43.72
CA TRP A 359 20.45 -16.58 -43.43
C TRP A 359 20.76 -17.12 -42.03
N GLY A 360 19.76 -17.73 -41.37
CA GLY A 360 19.95 -18.52 -40.16
C GLY A 360 18.65 -19.18 -39.69
N ASP A 361 18.46 -20.45 -40.07
CA ASP A 361 17.40 -21.33 -39.59
C ASP A 361 17.38 -21.43 -38.06
N SER A 362 16.19 -21.31 -37.48
CA SER A 362 15.90 -21.70 -36.11
C SER A 362 14.41 -22.04 -35.99
N GLU A 363 14.05 -23.25 -36.40
CA GLU A 363 12.84 -23.93 -35.93
C GLU A 363 12.90 -24.12 -34.41
N GLY A 364 11.81 -23.77 -33.73
CA GLY A 364 11.50 -24.25 -32.38
C GLY A 364 11.76 -23.26 -31.24
N ALA A 365 10.78 -22.41 -30.96
CA ALA A 365 10.52 -21.86 -29.60
C ALA A 365 9.27 -20.95 -29.62
N TRP A 366 8.07 -21.52 -29.76
CA TRP A 366 6.82 -20.79 -29.53
C TRP A 366 5.78 -21.69 -28.87
N ASP A 367 6.04 -22.13 -27.63
CA ASP A 367 5.01 -22.86 -26.86
C ASP A 367 4.89 -22.51 -25.38
N ASP A 368 5.62 -21.51 -24.85
CA ASP A 368 5.60 -21.21 -23.41
C ASP A 368 5.31 -19.74 -23.05
N MET A 369 4.28 -19.14 -23.64
CA MET A 369 3.81 -17.83 -23.16
C MET A 369 2.30 -17.55 -23.30
N ALA A 370 1.45 -18.58 -23.28
CA ALA A 370 -0.01 -18.45 -23.42
C ALA A 370 -0.81 -18.91 -22.20
N ALA A 371 -0.23 -18.90 -21.00
CA ALA A 371 -0.92 -19.35 -19.79
C ALA A 371 -0.77 -18.39 -18.61
N THR A 372 -1.01 -17.09 -18.79
CA THR A 372 -1.37 -16.21 -17.65
C THR A 372 -2.09 -14.96 -18.15
N SER A 373 -3.42 -15.01 -18.23
CA SER A 373 -4.34 -13.87 -18.01
C SER A 373 -5.69 -14.14 -18.69
N ALA A 374 -6.64 -14.72 -17.94
CA ALA A 374 -8.07 -14.56 -18.23
C ALA A 374 -8.91 -15.16 -17.11
N GLN A 375 -9.01 -14.46 -15.99
CA GLN A 375 -10.22 -14.45 -15.17
C GLN A 375 -10.16 -13.23 -14.25
N ALA A 376 -10.26 -12.04 -14.86
CA ALA A 376 -10.79 -10.88 -14.16
C ALA A 376 -12.30 -11.10 -14.10
N GLY A 377 -12.78 -11.61 -12.97
CA GLY A 377 -14.21 -11.64 -12.68
C GLY A 377 -14.72 -10.22 -12.73
N VAL A 378 -15.82 -10.02 -13.45
CA VAL A 378 -16.62 -8.79 -13.37
C VAL A 378 -17.19 -8.77 -11.96
N GLU A 379 -16.56 -8.02 -11.06
CA GLU A 379 -17.15 -7.76 -9.75
C GLU A 379 -18.43 -6.95 -9.98
N ALA A 380 -19.57 -7.57 -9.67
CA ALA A 380 -20.83 -6.90 -9.56
C ALA A 380 -20.70 -5.85 -8.43
N VAL A 381 -20.80 -4.58 -8.80
CA VAL A 381 -20.97 -3.50 -7.84
C VAL A 381 -22.38 -3.63 -7.27
N GLU A 382 -22.50 -4.26 -6.11
CA GLU A 382 -23.76 -4.30 -5.38
C GLU A 382 -24.04 -2.91 -4.78
N ALA A 383 -24.95 -2.21 -5.45
CA ALA A 383 -25.64 -1.06 -4.88
C ALA A 383 -26.62 -1.59 -3.83
N GLY A 384 -26.33 -1.41 -2.55
CA GLY A 384 -27.24 -1.85 -1.48
C GLY A 384 -26.86 -1.53 -0.04
N GLU A 385 -25.61 -1.19 0.29
CA GLU A 385 -25.26 -0.83 1.67
C GLU A 385 -25.63 0.63 1.96
N ILE A 386 -26.43 0.87 3.00
CA ILE A 386 -26.54 2.20 3.61
C ILE A 386 -25.13 2.54 4.08
N ALA A 387 -24.49 3.51 3.44
CA ALA A 387 -23.15 3.93 3.83
C ALA A 387 -23.12 4.32 5.30
N VAL A 388 -22.22 3.69 6.06
CA VAL A 388 -22.00 3.99 7.48
C VAL A 388 -20.81 4.92 7.59
N GLU A 389 -20.95 5.98 8.37
CA GLU A 389 -19.88 6.92 8.68
C GLU A 389 -19.54 6.87 10.16
N PHE A 390 -18.24 6.81 10.45
CA PHE A 390 -17.71 6.90 11.81
C PHE A 390 -16.82 8.13 11.93
N THR A 391 -16.99 8.88 13.02
CA THR A 391 -16.10 9.99 13.35
C THR A 391 -15.03 9.50 14.31
N ILE A 392 -13.77 9.80 14.01
CA ILE A 392 -12.67 9.62 14.96
C ILE A 392 -12.69 10.83 15.88
N ASP A 393 -12.97 10.61 17.17
CA ASP A 393 -13.24 11.67 18.15
C ASP A 393 -12.05 12.64 18.30
N ASP A 394 -10.83 12.11 18.29
CA ASP A 394 -9.62 12.90 18.40
C ASP A 394 -9.20 13.51 17.06
N ARG A 395 -8.64 14.73 17.11
CA ARG A 395 -7.93 15.28 15.96
C ARG A 395 -6.62 14.52 15.78
N ILE A 396 -6.37 14.05 14.56
CA ILE A 396 -5.22 13.19 14.30
C ILE A 396 -4.15 13.90 13.49
N THR A 397 -2.91 13.45 13.69
CA THR A 397 -1.79 13.75 12.80
C THR A 397 -1.34 12.46 12.12
N LEU A 398 -1.41 12.44 10.79
CA LEU A 398 -1.04 11.30 9.95
C LEU A 398 -0.23 11.77 8.74
N LYS A 399 1.00 11.28 8.62
CA LYS A 399 1.94 11.67 7.57
C LYS A 399 1.51 11.14 6.21
N GLY A 400 1.73 11.95 5.17
CA GLY A 400 1.40 11.61 3.78
C GLY A 400 2.32 10.58 3.13
N ASN A 401 3.10 9.83 3.91
CA ASN A 401 4.17 8.95 3.44
C ASN A 401 3.80 7.46 3.54
N TYR A 402 2.52 7.13 3.33
CA TYR A 402 1.93 5.81 3.55
C TYR A 402 1.92 5.40 5.03
N GLU A 403 1.88 6.39 5.94
CA GLU A 403 1.64 6.10 7.35
C GLU A 403 0.25 5.46 7.50
N GLN A 404 0.19 4.43 8.33
CA GLN A 404 -1.05 3.78 8.72
C GLN A 404 -1.24 3.90 10.23
N ARG A 405 -2.48 4.09 10.67
CA ARG A 405 -2.81 4.08 12.10
C ARG A 405 -4.18 3.47 12.33
N VAL A 406 -4.27 2.67 13.38
CA VAL A 406 -5.50 2.00 13.81
C VAL A 406 -6.22 2.87 14.85
N TYR A 407 -7.52 3.04 14.67
CA TYR A 407 -8.41 3.78 15.57
C TYR A 407 -9.60 2.93 15.96
N ASP A 408 -9.96 2.97 17.24
CA ASP A 408 -11.17 2.31 17.74
C ASP A 408 -12.39 3.14 17.34
N LEU A 409 -13.36 2.50 16.70
CA LEU A 409 -14.59 3.15 16.22
C LEU A 409 -15.75 2.92 17.19
N GLN A 410 -15.96 1.65 17.57
CA GLN A 410 -17.11 1.24 18.36
C GLN A 410 -16.81 -0.08 19.10
N GLU A 411 -17.39 -0.24 20.28
CA GLU A 411 -17.48 -1.52 20.96
C GLU A 411 -18.91 -2.06 20.90
N MET A 412 -19.03 -3.36 20.62
CA MET A 412 -20.29 -4.09 20.49
C MET A 412 -20.24 -5.37 21.33
N GLN A 413 -21.42 -5.84 21.74
CA GLN A 413 -21.62 -7.15 22.35
C GLN A 413 -22.48 -7.98 21.41
N ALA A 414 -22.09 -9.23 21.22
CA ALA A 414 -22.78 -10.17 20.36
C ALA A 414 -23.04 -11.47 21.13
N PRO A 415 -24.30 -11.90 21.28
CA PRO A 415 -24.62 -13.22 21.81
C PRO A 415 -23.93 -14.30 20.97
N ALA A 416 -23.23 -15.21 21.64
CA ALA A 416 -22.47 -16.26 20.99
C ALA A 416 -22.75 -17.62 21.63
N GLY A 417 -22.89 -18.65 20.78
CA GLY A 417 -22.83 -20.04 21.21
C GLY A 417 -21.41 -20.56 21.10
N TYR A 418 -21.00 -21.40 22.06
CA TYR A 418 -19.66 -22.00 22.07
C TYR A 418 -19.75 -23.51 21.86
N GLU A 419 -18.92 -24.02 20.96
CA GLU A 419 -18.83 -25.46 20.70
C GLU A 419 -17.39 -25.88 20.40
N HIS A 420 -17.10 -27.14 20.67
CA HIS A 420 -15.88 -27.79 20.24
C HIS A 420 -16.08 -28.42 18.86
N TYR A 421 -15.05 -28.39 18.03
CA TYR A 421 -15.09 -28.92 16.68
C TYR A 421 -13.82 -29.72 16.39
N ALA A 422 -13.98 -30.92 15.82
CA ALA A 422 -12.86 -31.80 15.50
C ALA A 422 -13.04 -32.50 14.16
N ILE A 423 -11.95 -32.58 13.38
CA ILE A 423 -11.86 -33.41 12.18
C ILE A 423 -10.73 -34.43 12.37
N PRO A 424 -10.99 -35.58 13.03
CA PRO A 424 -9.95 -36.53 13.45
C PRO A 424 -9.14 -37.12 12.29
N LYS A 425 -9.74 -37.14 11.10
CA LYS A 425 -9.09 -37.51 9.83
C LYS A 425 -7.96 -36.56 9.43
N LEU A 426 -8.07 -35.28 9.77
CA LEU A 426 -7.07 -34.24 9.43
C LEU A 426 -6.06 -34.00 10.55
N GLY A 427 -6.47 -34.16 11.81
CA GLY A 427 -5.58 -33.92 12.94
C GLY A 427 -6.19 -34.33 14.28
N LYS A 428 -5.37 -34.33 15.32
CA LYS A 428 -5.79 -34.66 16.70
C LYS A 428 -6.20 -33.44 17.53
N SER A 429 -6.29 -32.28 16.90
CA SER A 429 -6.64 -31.03 17.55
C SER A 429 -8.15 -30.86 17.62
N VAL A 430 -8.64 -30.40 18.76
CA VAL A 430 -10.02 -29.95 18.94
C VAL A 430 -10.01 -28.44 19.02
N TYR A 431 -10.83 -27.78 18.20
CA TYR A 431 -10.94 -26.33 18.13
C TYR A 431 -12.14 -25.87 18.93
N LEU A 432 -11.98 -24.81 19.70
CA LEU A 432 -13.11 -24.11 20.30
C LEU A 432 -13.60 -23.05 19.30
N ILE A 433 -14.90 -23.02 19.03
CA ILE A 433 -15.54 -22.13 18.06
C ILE A 433 -16.61 -21.31 18.79
N ALA A 434 -16.64 -20.01 18.52
CA ALA A 434 -17.77 -19.14 18.84
C ALA A 434 -18.63 -18.96 17.59
N ARG A 435 -19.95 -19.16 17.72
CA ARG A 435 -20.96 -18.99 16.68
C ARG A 435 -21.84 -17.79 17.01
N VAL A 436 -21.92 -16.83 16.10
CA VAL A 436 -22.73 -15.61 16.22
C VAL A 436 -23.81 -15.62 15.13
N PRO A 437 -25.04 -16.08 15.43
CA PRO A 437 -26.09 -16.22 14.43
C PRO A 437 -26.60 -14.86 13.91
N ASP A 438 -26.90 -13.91 14.79
CA ASP A 438 -27.48 -12.61 14.41
C ASP A 438 -26.43 -11.54 13.99
N TRP A 439 -25.34 -11.98 13.34
CA TRP A 439 -24.20 -11.12 13.02
C TRP A 439 -24.55 -9.97 12.06
N ASN A 440 -25.58 -10.14 11.20
CA ASN A 440 -26.03 -9.11 10.26
C ASN A 440 -26.46 -7.81 10.95
N GLN A 441 -26.90 -7.86 12.20
CA GLN A 441 -27.31 -6.68 12.97
C GLN A 441 -26.12 -5.81 13.40
N LEU A 442 -24.91 -6.35 13.32
CA LEU A 442 -23.67 -5.70 13.75
C LEU A 442 -23.05 -4.79 12.67
N ASN A 443 -23.58 -4.82 11.43
CA ASN A 443 -23.07 -4.05 10.28
C ASN A 443 -21.54 -4.16 10.10
N LEU A 444 -21.00 -5.37 10.26
CA LEU A 444 -19.57 -5.62 10.12
C LEU A 444 -19.17 -5.57 8.64
N LEU A 445 -17.99 -5.01 8.37
CA LEU A 445 -17.30 -5.16 7.09
C LEU A 445 -16.34 -6.35 7.08
N SER A 446 -16.02 -6.86 5.89
CA SER A 446 -14.90 -7.80 5.73
C SER A 446 -13.60 -7.20 6.26
N GLY A 447 -12.87 -7.95 7.08
CA GLY A 447 -11.68 -7.44 7.76
C GLY A 447 -11.00 -8.48 8.65
N LYS A 448 -9.81 -8.15 9.15
CA LYS A 448 -9.05 -9.03 10.05
C LYS A 448 -9.61 -8.95 11.46
N ALA A 449 -9.74 -10.08 12.12
CA ALA A 449 -10.16 -10.18 13.52
C ALA A 449 -9.07 -10.82 14.37
N ASN A 450 -8.53 -10.08 15.33
CA ASN A 450 -7.65 -10.61 16.37
C ASN A 450 -8.52 -11.25 17.46
N ILE A 451 -8.24 -12.51 17.79
CA ILE A 451 -9.07 -13.30 18.70
C ILE A 451 -8.38 -13.41 20.05
N TYR A 452 -9.15 -13.16 21.11
CA TYR A 452 -8.70 -13.22 22.49
C TYR A 452 -9.66 -14.08 23.32
N LEU A 453 -9.09 -15.04 24.06
CA LEU A 453 -9.81 -15.86 25.04
C LEU A 453 -9.15 -15.64 26.41
N ASN A 454 -9.94 -15.33 27.43
CA ASN A 454 -9.46 -15.04 28.80
C ASN A 454 -8.36 -13.96 28.80
N ASN A 455 -8.56 -12.91 28.00
CA ASN A 455 -7.62 -11.81 27.80
C ASN A 455 -6.24 -12.23 27.24
N ARG A 456 -6.14 -13.40 26.62
CA ARG A 456 -4.93 -13.91 25.94
C ARG A 456 -5.19 -14.01 24.44
N TYR A 457 -4.24 -13.54 23.64
CA TYR A 457 -4.31 -13.67 22.18
C TYR A 457 -4.21 -15.15 21.78
N THR A 458 -5.20 -15.65 21.03
CA THR A 458 -5.26 -17.05 20.58
C THR A 458 -5.06 -17.21 19.08
N GLY A 459 -5.26 -16.15 18.29
CA GLY A 459 -5.00 -16.18 16.86
C GLY A 459 -5.65 -15.02 16.11
N GLN A 460 -5.61 -15.12 14.78
CA GLN A 460 -6.26 -14.17 13.87
C GLN A 460 -7.17 -14.94 12.92
N SER A 461 -8.35 -14.40 12.68
CA SER A 461 -9.32 -14.85 11.67
C SER A 461 -9.59 -13.71 10.68
N ASN A 462 -10.21 -14.04 9.55
CA ASN A 462 -10.75 -13.04 8.62
C ASN A 462 -12.28 -13.15 8.65
N ILE A 463 -12.94 -12.02 8.90
CA ILE A 463 -14.37 -11.87 8.66
C ILE A 463 -14.53 -11.64 7.16
N ASN A 464 -15.28 -12.51 6.48
CA ASN A 464 -15.63 -12.34 5.07
C ASN A 464 -17.14 -12.38 4.89
N ILE A 465 -17.77 -11.21 4.89
CA ILE A 465 -19.24 -11.11 4.83
C ILE A 465 -19.84 -11.56 3.49
N ARG A 466 -19.02 -11.70 2.43
CA ARG A 466 -19.50 -12.16 1.11
C ARG A 466 -19.84 -13.65 1.06
N ASN A 467 -19.32 -14.40 2.04
CA ASN A 467 -19.31 -15.85 2.06
C ASN A 467 -20.07 -16.43 3.26
N VAL A 468 -20.56 -15.56 4.14
CA VAL A 468 -21.24 -15.99 5.37
C VAL A 468 -22.73 -16.09 5.07
N THR A 469 -23.30 -17.25 5.37
CA THR A 469 -24.75 -17.51 5.31
C THR A 469 -25.43 -16.86 6.53
N ASP A 470 -25.77 -17.67 7.54
CA ASP A 470 -26.64 -17.27 8.65
C ASP A 470 -25.90 -17.18 9.99
N THR A 471 -24.61 -17.49 10.06
CA THR A 471 -23.86 -17.51 11.34
C THR A 471 -22.40 -17.21 11.11
N LEU A 472 -21.86 -16.24 11.85
CA LEU A 472 -20.44 -15.90 11.83
C LEU A 472 -19.68 -16.77 12.84
N GLU A 473 -18.59 -17.39 12.40
CA GLU A 473 -17.78 -18.29 13.23
C GLU A 473 -16.40 -17.71 13.53
N PHE A 474 -15.98 -17.81 14.79
CA PHE A 474 -14.62 -17.47 15.22
C PHE A 474 -13.96 -18.67 15.88
N SER A 475 -12.83 -19.14 15.32
CA SER A 475 -11.99 -20.10 16.02
C SER A 475 -11.27 -19.40 17.18
N LEU A 476 -11.57 -19.80 18.41
CA LEU A 476 -10.97 -19.28 19.63
C LEU A 476 -9.65 -19.95 19.98
N GLY A 477 -9.22 -20.95 19.19
CA GLY A 477 -7.97 -21.69 19.36
C GLY A 477 -8.18 -23.18 19.62
N ILE A 478 -7.08 -23.87 19.89
CA ILE A 478 -7.08 -25.31 20.21
C ILE A 478 -7.33 -25.48 21.71
N ASP A 479 -8.25 -26.37 22.07
CA ASP A 479 -8.46 -26.78 23.45
C ASP A 479 -7.71 -28.11 23.73
N PRO A 480 -6.57 -28.08 24.44
CA PRO A 480 -5.80 -29.28 24.74
C PRO A 480 -6.46 -30.19 25.78
N GLN A 481 -7.53 -29.74 26.46
CA GLN A 481 -8.24 -30.53 27.46
C GLN A 481 -9.31 -31.45 26.85
N VAL A 482 -9.58 -31.33 25.55
CA VAL A 482 -10.44 -32.26 24.82
C VAL A 482 -9.58 -33.09 23.88
N LEU A 483 -9.54 -34.40 24.13
CA LEU A 483 -8.66 -35.31 23.41
C LEU A 483 -9.46 -36.05 22.33
N VAL A 484 -8.96 -36.05 21.10
CA VAL A 484 -9.57 -36.80 20.00
C VAL A 484 -8.56 -37.71 19.32
N SER A 485 -8.99 -38.90 18.92
CA SER A 485 -8.18 -39.80 18.10
C SER A 485 -9.00 -40.60 17.10
N ARG A 486 -8.38 -40.89 15.95
CA ARG A 486 -8.87 -41.76 14.90
C ARG A 486 -7.83 -42.84 14.63
N LYS A 487 -8.21 -44.11 14.79
CA LYS A 487 -7.32 -45.25 14.57
C LYS A 487 -7.94 -46.22 13.58
N LEU A 488 -7.13 -46.74 12.65
CA LEU A 488 -7.54 -47.87 11.83
C LEU A 488 -7.63 -49.10 12.73
N GLU A 489 -8.71 -49.86 12.62
CA GLU A 489 -8.90 -51.11 13.35
C GLU A 489 -8.59 -52.27 12.41
N ASP A 490 -7.52 -53.01 12.71
CA ASP A 490 -7.05 -54.13 11.89
C ASP A 490 -8.12 -55.24 11.82
N ASP A 491 -8.80 -55.53 12.93
CA ASP A 491 -9.87 -56.54 13.00
C ASP A 491 -11.07 -56.24 12.07
N PHE A 492 -11.23 -54.97 11.67
CA PHE A 492 -12.29 -54.51 10.79
C PHE A 492 -11.77 -54.11 9.40
N THR A 493 -10.49 -54.36 9.14
CA THR A 493 -9.84 -54.08 7.87
C THR A 493 -9.55 -55.38 7.13
N GLU A 494 -10.15 -55.55 5.96
CA GLU A 494 -10.04 -56.79 5.20
C GLU A 494 -9.89 -56.48 3.72
N LYS A 495 -9.01 -57.21 3.03
CA LYS A 495 -8.83 -57.09 1.58
C LYS A 495 -8.89 -58.47 0.94
N ILE A 496 -9.94 -58.69 0.16
CA ILE A 496 -10.22 -59.97 -0.48
C ILE A 496 -10.28 -59.77 -1.99
N LEU A 497 -9.63 -60.67 -2.74
CA LEU A 497 -9.84 -60.78 -4.18
C LEU A 497 -11.04 -61.69 -4.46
N ILE A 498 -12.07 -61.16 -5.12
CA ILE A 498 -13.29 -61.88 -5.49
C ILE A 498 -13.38 -61.90 -7.02
N GLY A 499 -12.85 -62.96 -7.63
CA GLY A 499 -12.78 -63.10 -9.09
C GLY A 499 -11.92 -62.00 -9.73
N THR A 500 -12.53 -61.13 -10.54
CA THR A 500 -11.89 -59.98 -11.19
C THR A 500 -12.03 -58.67 -10.40
N LYS A 501 -12.77 -58.66 -9.29
CA LYS A 501 -12.95 -57.51 -8.40
C LYS A 501 -12.14 -57.70 -7.11
N THR A 502 -11.73 -56.59 -6.50
CA THR A 502 -11.13 -56.52 -5.17
C THR A 502 -12.13 -55.87 -4.25
N ARG A 503 -12.41 -56.50 -3.12
CA ARG A 503 -13.22 -55.95 -2.03
C ARG A 503 -12.28 -55.53 -0.90
N GLU A 504 -12.32 -54.26 -0.52
CA GLU A 504 -11.54 -53.70 0.58
C GLU A 504 -12.48 -53.07 1.61
N ARG A 505 -12.54 -53.67 2.81
CA ARG A 505 -13.25 -53.13 3.97
C ARG A 505 -12.28 -52.35 4.84
N LYS A 506 -12.69 -51.18 5.34
CA LYS A 506 -11.95 -50.40 6.35
C LYS A 506 -12.83 -50.07 7.52
N GLY A 507 -12.28 -50.26 8.72
CA GLY A 507 -12.90 -49.83 9.97
C GLY A 507 -12.03 -48.83 10.70
N TYR A 508 -12.67 -47.77 11.21
CA TYR A 508 -12.01 -46.76 12.01
C TYR A 508 -12.69 -46.65 13.37
N ARG A 509 -11.87 -46.60 14.43
CA ARG A 509 -12.32 -46.24 15.79
C ARG A 509 -12.07 -44.76 16.02
N LEU A 510 -13.11 -44.06 16.43
CA LEU A 510 -13.04 -42.71 16.96
C LEU A 510 -13.11 -42.75 18.49
N TYR A 511 -12.32 -41.88 19.11
CA TYR A 511 -12.26 -41.72 20.56
C TYR A 511 -12.27 -40.23 20.87
N VAL A 512 -13.14 -39.80 21.78
CA VAL A 512 -13.17 -38.46 22.34
C VAL A 512 -13.21 -38.53 23.87
N LYS A 513 -12.42 -37.70 24.54
CA LYS A 513 -12.46 -37.54 25.99
C LYS A 513 -12.54 -36.07 26.37
N ASN A 514 -13.54 -35.74 27.19
CA ASN A 514 -13.61 -34.46 27.88
C ASN A 514 -12.75 -34.53 29.16
N SER A 515 -11.61 -33.83 29.19
CA SER A 515 -10.77 -33.69 30.40
C SER A 515 -10.92 -32.32 31.06
N ARG A 516 -11.95 -31.55 30.68
CA ARG A 516 -12.34 -30.31 31.35
C ARG A 516 -13.19 -30.60 32.58
N ASN A 517 -13.47 -29.54 33.35
CA ASN A 517 -14.29 -29.60 34.57
C ASN A 517 -15.75 -29.18 34.33
N ASP A 518 -16.08 -28.86 33.09
CA ASP A 518 -17.36 -28.38 32.58
C ASP A 518 -17.89 -29.30 31.46
N VAL A 519 -19.21 -29.27 31.25
CA VAL A 519 -19.87 -29.99 30.14
C VAL A 519 -19.48 -29.32 28.83
N ILE A 520 -19.18 -30.12 27.80
CA ILE A 520 -18.90 -29.60 26.45
C ILE A 520 -19.90 -30.12 25.42
N ASN A 521 -20.19 -29.29 24.43
CA ASN A 521 -20.81 -29.72 23.19
C ASN A 521 -19.71 -29.84 22.13
N ILE A 522 -19.56 -31.01 21.53
CA ILE A 522 -18.55 -31.27 20.50
C ILE A 522 -19.19 -31.82 19.23
N ARG A 523 -18.83 -31.20 18.11
CA ARG A 523 -19.11 -31.66 16.76
C ARG A 523 -17.88 -32.35 16.18
N ILE A 524 -18.06 -33.59 15.72
CA ILE A 524 -17.00 -34.40 15.12
C ILE A 524 -17.35 -34.66 13.67
N LEU A 525 -16.41 -34.33 12.77
CA LEU A 525 -16.51 -34.60 11.34
C LEU A 525 -15.52 -35.67 10.89
N ASP A 526 -16.01 -36.67 10.17
CA ASP A 526 -15.21 -37.59 9.37
C ASP A 526 -15.88 -37.80 8.01
N GLN A 527 -15.37 -38.71 7.20
CA GLN A 527 -16.01 -39.05 5.94
C GLN A 527 -15.62 -40.46 5.49
N HIS A 528 -16.51 -41.11 4.76
CA HIS A 528 -16.19 -42.26 3.92
C HIS A 528 -15.94 -41.80 2.46
N PRO A 529 -15.27 -42.62 1.62
CA PRO A 529 -15.08 -42.26 0.22
C PRO A 529 -16.42 -42.28 -0.54
N ILE A 530 -16.54 -41.49 -1.59
CA ILE A 530 -17.63 -41.58 -2.58
C ILE A 530 -17.04 -42.04 -3.91
N SER A 531 -17.84 -42.72 -4.73
CA SER A 531 -17.39 -43.15 -6.04
C SER A 531 -17.64 -42.08 -7.11
N ALA A 532 -16.63 -41.83 -7.94
CA ALA A 532 -16.76 -41.01 -9.15
C ALA A 532 -16.80 -41.86 -10.44
N GLN A 533 -16.73 -43.19 -10.31
CA GLN A 533 -16.63 -44.13 -11.44
C GLN A 533 -17.68 -45.23 -11.29
N GLU A 534 -18.37 -45.56 -12.38
CA GLU A 534 -19.42 -46.59 -12.38
C GLU A 534 -18.91 -47.99 -11.99
N ASP A 535 -17.62 -48.28 -12.20
CA ASP A 535 -17.00 -49.58 -11.89
C ASP A 535 -16.44 -49.68 -10.46
N VAL A 536 -16.54 -48.61 -9.66
CA VAL A 536 -16.17 -48.58 -8.24
C VAL A 536 -17.43 -48.43 -7.40
N GLU A 537 -17.74 -49.45 -6.61
CA GLU A 537 -18.88 -49.45 -5.69
C GLU A 537 -18.37 -49.12 -4.28
N VAL A 538 -19.02 -48.19 -3.58
CA VAL A 538 -18.71 -47.84 -2.19
C VAL A 538 -19.97 -48.00 -1.34
N GLU A 539 -19.84 -48.69 -0.22
CA GLU A 539 -20.94 -48.92 0.73
C GLU A 539 -20.49 -48.57 2.16
N LEU A 540 -21.24 -47.69 2.83
CA LEU A 540 -21.08 -47.44 4.26
C LEU A 540 -21.78 -48.55 5.06
N THR A 541 -21.01 -49.56 5.49
CA THR A 541 -21.57 -50.75 6.16
C THR A 541 -21.92 -50.53 7.62
N ASN A 542 -21.30 -49.55 8.30
CA ASN A 542 -21.67 -49.12 9.63
C ASN A 542 -21.36 -47.62 9.81
N PRO A 543 -22.36 -46.73 9.96
CA PRO A 543 -22.14 -45.30 10.16
C PRO A 543 -21.66 -44.96 11.59
N GLY A 544 -21.66 -45.91 12.54
CA GLY A 544 -21.24 -45.63 13.90
C GLY A 544 -22.10 -44.59 14.62
N GLY A 545 -23.38 -44.47 14.23
CA GLY A 545 -24.32 -43.49 14.78
C GLY A 545 -24.19 -42.07 14.23
N ALA A 546 -23.41 -41.87 13.16
CA ALA A 546 -23.30 -40.57 12.49
C ALA A 546 -24.60 -40.18 11.78
N ALA A 547 -24.87 -38.88 11.70
CA ALA A 547 -25.66 -38.35 10.59
C ALA A 547 -24.81 -38.40 9.31
N THR A 548 -25.40 -38.84 8.20
CA THR A 548 -24.68 -39.15 6.97
C THR A 548 -25.16 -38.31 5.80
N ASP A 549 -24.24 -37.83 4.98
CA ASP A 549 -24.53 -37.23 3.68
C ASP A 549 -23.98 -38.14 2.58
N GLU A 550 -24.87 -38.74 1.80
CA GLU A 550 -24.51 -39.70 0.73
C GLU A 550 -23.82 -39.03 -0.46
N GLU A 551 -24.09 -37.73 -0.71
CA GLU A 551 -23.49 -37.00 -1.85
C GLU A 551 -22.03 -36.65 -1.58
N THR A 552 -21.71 -36.28 -0.34
CA THR A 552 -20.36 -35.88 0.08
C THR A 552 -19.57 -36.98 0.79
N GLY A 553 -20.26 -38.00 1.30
CA GLY A 553 -19.72 -39.05 2.15
C GLY A 553 -19.42 -38.59 3.58
N GLU A 554 -19.95 -37.44 3.99
CA GLU A 554 -19.71 -36.83 5.31
C GLU A 554 -20.37 -37.63 6.44
N LEU A 555 -19.66 -37.75 7.57
CA LEU A 555 -20.12 -38.36 8.81
C LEU A 555 -20.04 -37.33 9.93
N LEU A 556 -21.18 -37.00 10.54
CA LEU A 556 -21.32 -36.00 11.57
C LEU A 556 -21.81 -36.61 12.90
N TRP A 557 -21.12 -36.30 13.99
CA TRP A 557 -21.59 -36.60 15.35
C TRP A 557 -21.64 -35.31 16.16
N ASP A 558 -22.82 -34.96 16.68
CA ASP A 558 -23.01 -33.91 17.67
C ASP A 558 -23.18 -34.57 19.05
N LEU A 559 -22.29 -34.27 19.99
CA LEU A 559 -22.22 -34.91 21.30
C LEU A 559 -22.21 -33.88 22.42
N THR A 560 -22.86 -34.21 23.54
CA THR A 560 -22.71 -33.50 24.81
C THR A 560 -21.97 -34.40 25.79
N LEU A 561 -20.80 -33.98 26.26
CA LEU A 561 -19.92 -34.76 27.13
C LEU A 561 -19.73 -34.07 28.48
N SER A 562 -20.08 -34.77 29.57
CA SER A 562 -19.85 -34.30 30.94
C SER A 562 -18.35 -34.34 31.29
N PRO A 563 -17.93 -33.68 32.40
CA PRO A 563 -16.55 -33.73 32.86
C PRO A 563 -16.06 -35.16 33.05
N GLY A 564 -14.96 -35.52 32.38
CA GLY A 564 -14.37 -36.87 32.44
C GLY A 564 -14.98 -37.90 31.48
N ASP A 565 -16.08 -37.57 30.79
CA ASP A 565 -16.75 -38.49 29.88
C ASP A 565 -15.84 -38.90 28.70
N VAL A 566 -15.99 -40.17 28.32
CA VAL A 566 -15.32 -40.78 27.18
C VAL A 566 -16.38 -41.30 26.22
N TRP A 567 -16.27 -40.89 24.96
CA TRP A 567 -17.09 -41.39 23.87
C TRP A 567 -16.22 -42.16 22.89
N GLU A 568 -16.67 -43.37 22.53
CA GLU A 568 -16.04 -44.20 21.50
C GLU A 568 -17.10 -44.65 20.51
N THR A 569 -16.78 -44.59 19.21
CA THR A 569 -17.57 -45.24 18.17
C THR A 569 -16.67 -45.88 17.13
N LYS A 570 -17.27 -46.74 16.31
CA LYS A 570 -16.64 -47.37 15.16
C LYS A 570 -17.52 -47.18 13.95
N PHE A 571 -16.92 -46.77 12.84
CA PHE A 571 -17.58 -46.77 11.54
C PHE A 571 -16.78 -47.65 10.56
N THR A 572 -17.48 -48.30 9.65
CA THR A 572 -16.89 -49.17 8.63
C THR A 572 -17.50 -48.89 7.27
N PHE A 573 -16.67 -48.94 6.23
CA PHE A 573 -17.12 -48.89 4.84
C PHE A 573 -16.40 -49.95 4.01
N GLU A 574 -17.02 -50.33 2.90
CA GLU A 574 -16.52 -51.28 1.94
C GLU A 574 -16.37 -50.61 0.57
N VAL A 575 -15.27 -50.90 -0.13
CA VAL A 575 -15.04 -50.47 -1.50
C VAL A 575 -14.80 -51.70 -2.37
N VAL A 576 -15.55 -51.82 -3.45
CA VAL A 576 -15.42 -52.89 -4.44
C VAL A 576 -14.99 -52.29 -5.77
N TYR A 577 -13.86 -52.76 -6.32
CA TYR A 577 -13.27 -52.18 -7.53
C TYR A 577 -12.52 -53.22 -8.37
N PRO A 578 -12.26 -53.00 -9.68
CA PRO A 578 -11.59 -53.99 -10.53
C PRO A 578 -10.14 -54.26 -10.07
N LYS A 579 -9.69 -55.51 -10.18
CA LYS A 579 -8.34 -55.96 -9.75
C LYS A 579 -7.19 -55.13 -10.32
N ASN A 580 -7.35 -54.59 -11.54
CA ASN A 580 -6.32 -53.82 -12.24
C ASN A 580 -6.48 -52.30 -12.08
N ALA A 581 -7.51 -51.83 -11.37
CA ALA A 581 -7.72 -50.41 -11.15
C ALA A 581 -6.70 -49.88 -10.13
N ARG A 582 -6.02 -48.78 -10.47
CA ARG A 582 -5.17 -48.03 -9.53
C ARG A 582 -6.05 -47.13 -8.66
N VAL A 583 -6.85 -47.73 -7.78
CA VAL A 583 -7.65 -46.98 -6.80
C VAL A 583 -6.72 -46.52 -5.68
N GLN A 584 -6.25 -45.28 -5.76
CA GLN A 584 -5.68 -44.60 -4.60
C GLN A 584 -6.85 -44.04 -3.80
N LEU A 585 -7.05 -44.54 -2.58
CA LEU A 585 -7.91 -43.88 -1.61
C LEU A 585 -7.28 -42.53 -1.29
N TYR A 586 -7.67 -41.50 -2.04
CA TYR A 586 -7.07 -40.18 -2.01
C TYR A 586 -7.27 -39.59 -0.61
N GLN A 587 -6.17 -39.53 0.16
CA GLN A 587 -6.07 -38.70 1.35
C GLN A 587 -5.35 -37.44 0.93
N PRO A 588 -6.04 -36.33 0.61
CA PRO A 588 -5.34 -35.09 0.32
C PRO A 588 -4.52 -34.70 1.55
N ARG A 589 -3.19 -34.82 1.46
CA ARG A 589 -2.29 -34.12 2.36
C ARG A 589 -2.29 -32.67 1.91
N MET A 590 -3.17 -31.85 2.48
CA MET A 590 -2.95 -30.41 2.41
C MET A 590 -1.68 -30.09 3.21
N LYS A 591 -0.69 -29.49 2.55
CA LYS A 591 0.34 -28.69 3.25
C LYS A 591 -0.43 -27.71 4.14
N GLN A 592 0.06 -27.48 5.37
CA GLN A 592 -0.44 -26.43 6.26
C GLN A 592 -0.45 -25.06 5.54
N ARG A 593 -1.50 -24.80 4.78
CA ARG A 593 -2.03 -23.48 4.52
C ARG A 593 -3.24 -23.42 5.45
N ALA A 594 -3.32 -22.33 6.22
CA ALA A 594 -4.47 -22.02 7.06
C ALA A 594 -5.73 -22.52 6.36
N ALA A 595 -6.52 -23.35 7.06
CA ALA A 595 -7.73 -23.93 6.54
C ALA A 595 -8.49 -22.81 5.82
N ARG A 596 -8.44 -22.84 4.48
CA ARG A 596 -9.37 -22.07 3.69
C ARG A 596 -10.67 -22.82 3.95
N PHE A 597 -11.42 -22.33 4.92
CA PHE A 597 -12.84 -22.58 4.98
C PHE A 597 -13.38 -22.11 3.62
N SER A 598 -13.57 -23.07 2.72
CA SER A 598 -14.27 -22.86 1.48
C SER A 598 -15.75 -22.96 1.83
N TYR A 599 -16.34 -21.82 2.16
CA TYR A 599 -17.75 -21.51 1.95
C TYR A 599 -17.78 -20.10 1.40
#